data_AF-A0A077M0J6-F1
#
_entry.id   AF-A0A077M0J6-F1
#
_cell.length_a   1.000
_cell.length_b   1.000
_cell.length_c   1.000
_cell.angle_alpha   90.00
_cell.angle_beta   90.00
_cell.angle_gamma   90.00
#
_symmetry.space_group_name_H-M   'P 1'
#
loop_
_entity.id
_entity.type
_entity.pdbx_description
1 polymer ?
#
loop_
_entity_poly.entity_id
_entity_poly.type
_entity_poly.pdbx_seq_one_letter_code
_entity_poly.pdbx_strand_id
1 'polypeptide(L)'
;MEGAIVKVAKLGLAALLAAVATVTLAGPAEAYDGGDAAAYADTWALSYNSHYLKFGDDCTNFVSQSLHAGGKPFVGYGTSPTSDSVWWQNKSANAWSHSWTVAWDLYQYLDYHGGGGTYEGSAPGTSINPYTPSSVKTGDALFYDWGHGEGVSHSAIQVGIGGDPSSGYQGNYIDEHTSGRKHAFWSLYPYNAYRSTTTIYFLHIH
;
A
#
# COMPACT_ATOMS: atom_id res chain seq x y z
N MET A 1 -80.04 -33.12 22.28
CA MET A 1 -79.21 -34.05 21.51
C MET A 1 -78.42 -33.23 20.52
N GLU A 2 -77.10 -33.48 20.47
CA GLU A 2 -76.13 -33.07 19.42
C GLU A 2 -75.91 -31.57 19.21
N GLY A 3 -74.75 -31.01 19.60
CA GLY A 3 -73.51 -31.00 18.81
C GLY A 3 -73.21 -29.51 18.52
N ALA A 4 -72.01 -28.96 18.45
CA ALA A 4 -70.67 -29.51 18.29
C ALA A 4 -69.65 -28.53 18.88
N ILE A 5 -68.53 -29.08 19.33
CA ILE A 5 -67.33 -28.35 19.75
C ILE A 5 -66.61 -27.88 18.48
N VAL A 6 -66.32 -26.57 18.38
CA VAL A 6 -65.35 -26.05 17.41
C VAL A 6 -64.16 -25.48 18.17
N LYS A 7 -63.03 -26.19 18.09
CA LYS A 7 -61.71 -25.72 18.50
C LYS A 7 -61.32 -24.55 17.60
N VAL A 8 -61.13 -23.36 18.16
CA VAL A 8 -60.48 -22.25 17.45
C VAL A 8 -58.97 -22.36 17.64
N ALA A 9 -58.28 -22.50 16.51
CA ALA A 9 -56.83 -22.63 16.41
C ALA A 9 -56.10 -21.36 16.87
N LYS A 10 -55.00 -21.54 17.62
CA LYS A 10 -54.02 -20.49 17.89
C LYS A 10 -53.26 -20.20 16.58
N LEU A 11 -53.54 -19.07 15.94
CA LEU A 11 -52.70 -18.54 14.87
C LEU A 11 -51.53 -17.78 15.51
N GLY A 12 -50.32 -18.34 15.34
CA GLY A 12 -49.08 -17.73 15.77
C GLY A 12 -48.75 -16.49 14.94
N LEU A 13 -48.36 -15.41 15.61
CA LEU A 13 -47.88 -14.19 14.99
C LEU A 13 -46.42 -14.42 14.56
N ALA A 14 -46.18 -14.77 13.30
CA ALA A 14 -44.84 -14.76 12.73
C ALA A 14 -44.47 -13.31 12.40
N ALA A 15 -43.56 -12.71 13.18
CA ALA A 15 -42.99 -11.42 12.88
C ALA A 15 -42.04 -11.55 11.67
N LEU A 16 -42.42 -10.99 10.52
CA LEU A 16 -41.50 -10.78 9.41
C LEU A 16 -40.60 -9.58 9.74
N LEU A 17 -39.37 -9.86 10.18
CA LEU A 17 -38.27 -8.91 10.15
C LEU A 17 -37.79 -8.78 8.70
N ALA A 18 -38.23 -7.73 8.01
CA ALA A 18 -37.61 -7.34 6.74
C ALA A 18 -36.23 -6.77 7.05
N ALA A 19 -35.17 -7.55 6.77
CA ALA A 19 -33.81 -7.05 6.76
C ALA A 19 -33.67 -6.09 5.58
N VAL A 20 -33.71 -4.78 5.86
CA VAL A 20 -33.35 -3.76 4.88
C VAL A 20 -31.83 -3.81 4.76
N ALA A 21 -31.33 -4.48 3.71
CA ALA A 21 -29.93 -4.40 3.34
C ALA A 21 -29.65 -2.96 2.88
N THR A 22 -28.91 -2.21 3.68
CA THR A 22 -28.37 -0.92 3.26
C THR A 22 -27.38 -1.18 2.14
N VAL A 23 -27.78 -0.87 0.91
CA VAL A 23 -26.85 -0.75 -0.22
C VAL A 23 -25.97 0.46 0.09
N THR A 24 -24.75 0.22 0.55
CA THR A 24 -23.72 1.26 0.61
C THR A 24 -23.37 1.60 -0.83
N LEU A 25 -23.86 2.73 -1.32
CA LEU A 25 -23.33 3.35 -2.53
C LEU A 25 -21.84 3.61 -2.25
N ALA A 26 -20.96 3.09 -3.12
CA ALA A 26 -19.55 3.47 -3.08
C ALA A 26 -19.47 5.00 -3.08
N GLY A 27 -18.81 5.57 -2.08
CA GLY A 27 -18.54 7.00 -2.04
C GLY A 27 -17.77 7.44 -3.30
N PRO A 28 -17.63 8.74 -3.55
CA PRO A 28 -16.64 9.20 -4.52
C PRO A 28 -15.32 8.53 -4.18
N ALA A 29 -14.54 8.11 -5.20
CA ALA A 29 -13.18 7.64 -4.97
C ALA A 29 -12.48 8.71 -4.13
N GLU A 30 -12.19 8.41 -2.86
CA GLU A 30 -11.51 9.37 -2.00
C GLU A 30 -10.16 9.65 -2.67
N ALA A 31 -9.89 10.93 -2.87
CA ALA A 31 -8.60 11.36 -3.40
C ALA A 31 -7.50 10.81 -2.49
N TYR A 32 -6.35 10.48 -3.05
CA TYR A 32 -5.24 9.94 -2.25
C TYR A 32 -4.84 10.91 -1.13
N ASP A 33 -4.76 10.41 0.09
CA ASP A 33 -4.22 11.12 1.24
C ASP A 33 -2.85 10.54 1.62
N GLY A 34 -1.81 11.27 1.26
CA GLY A 34 -0.43 10.89 1.58
C GLY A 34 -0.11 10.90 3.08
N GLY A 35 -0.85 11.68 3.88
CA GLY A 35 -0.72 11.69 5.33
C GLY A 35 -1.22 10.39 5.95
N ASP A 36 -2.36 9.87 5.50
CA ASP A 36 -2.89 8.58 5.95
C ASP A 36 -2.01 7.41 5.50
N ALA A 37 -1.47 7.47 4.27
CA ALA A 37 -0.49 6.50 3.80
C ALA A 37 0.78 6.51 4.67
N ALA A 38 1.28 7.69 5.01
CA ALA A 38 2.45 7.81 5.87
C ALA A 38 2.17 7.37 7.31
N ALA A 39 1.01 7.70 7.87
CA ALA A 39 0.60 7.27 9.21
C ALA A 39 0.46 5.74 9.31
N TYR A 40 -0.04 5.12 8.24
CA TYR A 40 -0.06 3.67 8.13
C TYR A 40 1.36 3.10 8.15
N ALA A 41 2.23 3.62 7.29
CA ALA A 41 3.62 3.18 7.20
C ALA A 41 4.32 3.30 8.56
N ASP A 42 4.16 4.45 9.23
CA ASP A 42 4.68 4.72 10.56
C ASP A 42 4.25 3.69 11.60
N THR A 43 2.99 3.25 11.53
CA THR A 43 2.42 2.26 12.46
C THR A 43 3.02 0.87 12.23
N TRP A 44 3.25 0.50 10.97
CA TRP A 44 3.59 -0.87 10.58
C TRP A 44 5.05 -1.05 10.14
N ALA A 45 5.89 -0.02 10.13
CA ALA A 45 7.29 -0.13 9.65
C ALA A 45 8.11 -1.23 10.36
N LEU A 46 7.76 -1.56 11.61
CA LEU A 46 8.44 -2.56 12.44
C LEU A 46 7.53 -3.75 12.82
N SER A 47 6.36 -3.90 12.20
CA SER A 47 5.41 -4.99 12.52
C SER A 47 4.45 -5.29 11.37
N TYR A 48 3.77 -6.43 11.39
CA TYR A 48 2.89 -6.83 10.28
C TYR A 48 1.42 -6.55 10.58
N ASN A 49 0.72 -5.95 9.62
CA ASN A 49 -0.73 -5.82 9.70
C ASN A 49 -1.42 -7.15 9.39
N SER A 50 -2.15 -7.69 10.37
CA SER A 50 -2.88 -8.95 10.24
C SER A 50 -4.04 -8.91 9.24
N HIS A 51 -4.39 -7.77 8.64
CA HIS A 51 -5.38 -7.69 7.57
C HIS A 51 -4.82 -8.06 6.19
N TYR A 52 -3.49 -8.12 6.03
CA TYR A 52 -2.83 -8.38 4.75
C TYR A 52 -2.04 -9.69 4.77
N LEU A 53 -1.73 -10.19 3.57
CA LEU A 53 -0.76 -11.27 3.40
C LEU A 53 0.63 -10.80 3.84
N LYS A 54 1.47 -11.74 4.25
CA LYS A 54 2.85 -11.49 4.65
C LYS A 54 3.79 -12.22 3.69
N PHE A 55 4.85 -11.53 3.26
CA PHE A 55 5.86 -12.10 2.37
C PHE A 55 7.23 -12.12 3.05
N GLY A 56 8.18 -12.86 2.46
CA GLY A 56 9.58 -12.87 2.90
C GLY A 56 10.27 -11.56 2.56
N ASP A 57 10.25 -11.20 1.27
CA ASP A 57 10.57 -9.85 0.79
C ASP A 57 9.27 -9.03 0.77
N ASP A 58 9.09 -8.16 1.78
CA ASP A 58 7.79 -7.53 2.06
C ASP A 58 7.72 -6.04 1.67
N CYS A 59 8.81 -5.45 1.15
CA CYS A 59 8.87 -4.02 0.82
C CYS A 59 7.68 -3.52 -0.01
N THR A 60 7.40 -4.15 -1.15
CA THR A 60 6.30 -3.76 -2.03
C THR A 60 4.93 -4.03 -1.44
N ASN A 61 4.77 -5.16 -0.72
CA ASN A 61 3.53 -5.44 -0.02
C ASN A 61 3.24 -4.37 1.04
N PHE A 62 4.26 -3.90 1.76
CA PHE A 62 4.15 -2.82 2.74
C PHE A 62 3.84 -1.46 2.09
N VAL A 63 4.52 -1.09 1.01
CA VAL A 63 4.21 0.14 0.28
C VAL A 63 2.80 0.08 -0.28
N SER A 64 2.39 -1.04 -0.89
CA SER A 64 1.03 -1.21 -1.40
C SER A 64 -0.04 -1.08 -0.31
N GLN A 65 0.19 -1.66 0.87
CA GLN A 65 -0.69 -1.46 2.02
C GLN A 65 -0.79 0.01 2.44
N SER A 66 0.34 0.72 2.46
CA SER A 66 0.38 2.14 2.81
C SER A 66 -0.40 2.98 1.79
N LEU A 67 -0.19 2.73 0.49
CA LEU A 67 -0.95 3.40 -0.57
C LEU A 67 -2.46 3.10 -0.49
N HIS A 68 -2.84 1.87 -0.13
CA HIS A 68 -4.24 1.51 0.07
C HIS A 68 -4.86 2.21 1.28
N ALA A 69 -4.11 2.32 2.38
CA ALA A 69 -4.52 3.06 3.56
C ALA A 69 -4.67 4.57 3.28
N GLY A 70 -3.88 5.12 2.37
CA GLY A 70 -4.05 6.47 1.82
C GLY A 70 -5.19 6.60 0.80
N GLY A 71 -6.02 5.58 0.60
CA GLY A 71 -7.24 5.68 -0.20
C GLY A 71 -7.16 5.13 -1.63
N LYS A 72 -6.01 4.58 -2.09
CA LYS A 72 -5.95 3.95 -3.42
C LYS A 72 -6.85 2.71 -3.49
N PRO A 73 -7.82 2.64 -4.44
CA PRO A 73 -8.71 1.49 -4.54
C PRO A 73 -7.98 0.29 -5.16
N PHE A 74 -8.44 -0.92 -4.84
CA PHE A 74 -8.03 -2.10 -5.60
C PHE A 74 -8.54 -2.00 -7.05
N VAL A 75 -7.70 -2.41 -8.00
CA VAL A 75 -7.98 -2.34 -9.44
C VAL A 75 -7.82 -3.72 -10.07
N GLY A 76 -8.80 -4.15 -10.87
CA GLY A 76 -8.66 -5.35 -11.70
C GLY A 76 -8.72 -6.69 -10.96
N TYR A 77 -9.36 -6.75 -9.79
CA TYR A 77 -9.60 -8.01 -9.10
C TYR A 77 -10.35 -9.02 -10.00
N GLY A 78 -9.88 -10.27 -10.05
CA GLY A 78 -10.45 -11.32 -10.89
C GLY A 78 -9.98 -11.33 -12.36
N THR A 79 -9.08 -10.42 -12.74
CA THR A 79 -8.37 -10.47 -14.02
C THR A 79 -6.97 -11.08 -13.85
N SER A 80 -6.17 -11.12 -14.92
CA SER A 80 -4.83 -11.71 -14.87
C SER A 80 -3.97 -11.02 -13.80
N PRO A 81 -3.46 -11.74 -12.78
CA PRO A 81 -2.67 -11.16 -11.71
C PRO A 81 -1.31 -10.65 -12.18
N THR A 82 -0.83 -11.07 -13.36
CA THR A 82 0.45 -10.67 -13.93
C THR A 82 0.36 -9.45 -14.85
N SER A 83 -0.79 -8.75 -14.88
CA SER A 83 -0.94 -7.55 -15.68
C SER A 83 -0.48 -6.33 -14.89
N ASP A 84 0.33 -5.48 -15.52
CA ASP A 84 0.80 -4.23 -14.90
C ASP A 84 -0.33 -3.18 -14.75
N SER A 85 -1.54 -3.44 -15.25
CA SER A 85 -2.71 -2.55 -15.12
C SER A 85 -3.68 -2.95 -14.01
N VAL A 86 -3.33 -3.97 -13.22
CA VAL A 86 -4.12 -4.41 -12.06
C VAL A 86 -3.34 -4.10 -10.79
N TRP A 87 -4.00 -3.98 -9.64
CA TRP A 87 -3.35 -3.79 -8.35
C TRP A 87 -4.30 -4.19 -7.22
N TRP A 88 -4.07 -5.37 -6.62
CA TRP A 88 -4.96 -5.91 -5.58
C TRP A 88 -4.32 -7.04 -4.79
N GLN A 89 -4.85 -7.26 -3.58
CA GLN A 89 -4.67 -8.50 -2.83
C GLN A 89 -5.97 -8.99 -2.24
N ASN A 90 -6.05 -10.29 -1.99
CA ASN A 90 -7.13 -10.94 -1.28
C ASN A 90 -6.56 -11.99 -0.33
N LYS A 91 -6.50 -11.62 0.95
CA LYS A 91 -6.00 -12.48 2.01
C LYS A 91 -6.82 -13.77 2.18
N SER A 92 -8.15 -13.68 2.12
CA SER A 92 -9.03 -14.84 2.30
C SER A 92 -8.90 -15.87 1.18
N ALA A 93 -8.64 -15.41 -0.04
CA ALA A 93 -8.39 -16.26 -1.20
C ALA A 93 -6.91 -16.66 -1.35
N ASN A 94 -6.02 -16.12 -0.52
CA ASN A 94 -4.57 -16.23 -0.66
C ASN A 94 -4.10 -15.92 -2.09
N ALA A 95 -4.55 -14.79 -2.63
CA ALA A 95 -4.30 -14.38 -4.01
C ALA A 95 -3.95 -12.88 -4.08
N TRP A 96 -3.15 -12.48 -5.07
CA TRP A 96 -2.69 -11.11 -5.26
C TRP A 96 -2.26 -10.87 -6.71
N SER A 97 -2.15 -9.61 -7.12
CA SER A 97 -1.48 -9.21 -8.36
C SER A 97 0.02 -9.05 -8.16
N HIS A 98 0.82 -9.22 -9.21
CA HIS A 98 2.26 -8.98 -9.15
C HIS A 98 2.58 -7.54 -8.76
N SER A 99 1.88 -6.56 -9.33
CA SER A 99 1.97 -5.15 -8.95
C SER A 99 1.70 -4.86 -7.47
N TRP A 100 1.04 -5.76 -6.72
CA TRP A 100 0.89 -5.61 -5.27
C TRP A 100 2.15 -5.98 -4.50
N THR A 101 2.95 -6.93 -5.02
CA THR A 101 4.05 -7.58 -4.27
C THR A 101 5.43 -7.47 -4.91
N VAL A 102 5.53 -7.09 -6.18
CA VAL A 102 6.80 -7.04 -6.93
C VAL A 102 7.14 -5.58 -7.24
N ALA A 103 8.35 -5.15 -6.87
CA ALA A 103 8.73 -3.74 -6.89
C ALA A 103 8.68 -3.13 -8.30
N TRP A 104 9.18 -3.86 -9.31
CA TRP A 104 9.10 -3.47 -10.71
C TRP A 104 7.64 -3.34 -11.19
N ASP A 105 6.80 -4.34 -10.96
CA ASP A 105 5.39 -4.31 -11.37
C ASP A 105 4.61 -3.18 -10.67
N LEU A 106 4.90 -2.87 -9.39
CA LEU A 106 4.29 -1.73 -8.70
C LEU A 106 4.74 -0.40 -9.33
N TYR A 107 6.02 -0.24 -9.60
CA TYR A 107 6.57 0.94 -10.27
C TYR A 107 5.89 1.15 -11.64
N GLN A 108 5.79 0.09 -12.44
CA GLN A 108 5.13 0.12 -13.74
C GLN A 108 3.65 0.49 -13.62
N TYR A 109 2.94 -0.13 -12.68
CA TYR A 109 1.53 0.17 -12.42
C TYR A 109 1.31 1.66 -12.12
N LEU A 110 2.11 2.23 -11.22
CA LEU A 110 2.00 3.62 -10.79
C LEU A 110 2.38 4.60 -11.91
N ASP A 111 3.49 4.38 -12.61
CA ASP A 111 4.05 5.33 -13.60
C ASP A 111 3.39 5.24 -14.99
N TYR A 112 3.12 4.02 -15.48
CA TYR A 112 2.73 3.80 -16.89
C TYR A 112 1.30 3.30 -17.10
N HIS A 113 0.69 2.68 -16.09
CA HIS A 113 -0.59 1.96 -16.25
C HIS A 113 -1.75 2.56 -15.46
N GLY A 114 -1.66 3.85 -15.13
CA GLY A 114 -2.76 4.60 -14.54
C GLY A 114 -2.97 4.34 -13.05
N GLY A 115 -1.97 3.80 -12.35
CA GLY A 115 -1.98 3.62 -10.90
C GLY A 115 -1.90 4.92 -10.11
N GLY A 116 -1.65 6.06 -10.78
CA GLY A 116 -1.68 7.38 -10.17
C GLY A 116 -0.33 7.78 -9.55
N GLY A 117 0.77 7.47 -10.24
CA GLY A 117 2.09 8.02 -9.96
C GLY A 117 2.52 9.05 -11.01
N THR A 118 3.43 9.93 -10.64
CA THR A 118 4.16 10.79 -11.58
C THR A 118 5.64 10.73 -11.24
N TYR A 119 6.45 10.37 -12.23
CA TYR A 119 7.90 10.37 -12.10
C TYR A 119 8.46 11.78 -11.88
N GLU A 120 9.16 11.97 -10.77
CA GLU A 120 9.72 13.26 -10.32
C GLU A 120 11.25 13.34 -10.46
N GLY A 121 11.86 12.35 -11.12
CA GLY A 121 13.31 12.27 -11.34
C GLY A 121 13.98 11.15 -10.55
N SER A 122 15.30 11.18 -10.53
CA SER A 122 16.11 10.16 -9.89
C SER A 122 17.36 10.71 -9.22
N ALA A 123 17.94 9.91 -8.33
CA ALA A 123 19.20 10.20 -7.65
C ALA A 123 20.05 8.92 -7.49
N PRO A 124 21.38 9.04 -7.37
CA PRO A 124 22.21 7.88 -7.05
C PRO A 124 22.03 7.47 -5.58
N GLY A 125 22.19 6.17 -5.27
CA GLY A 125 22.18 5.67 -3.89
C GLY A 125 23.31 6.24 -3.02
N THR A 126 24.34 6.82 -3.63
CA THR A 126 25.39 7.57 -2.93
C THR A 126 24.98 8.96 -2.48
N SER A 127 23.74 9.39 -2.76
CA SER A 127 23.24 10.71 -2.38
C SER A 127 23.19 10.88 -0.86
N ILE A 128 23.82 11.97 -0.41
CA ILE A 128 23.78 12.46 0.98
C ILE A 128 23.05 13.81 1.06
N ASN A 129 22.41 14.26 -0.03
CA ASN A 129 21.58 15.45 0.02
C ASN A 129 20.44 15.22 1.02
N PRO A 130 20.25 16.08 2.04
CA PRO A 130 19.18 15.92 3.00
C PRO A 130 17.79 15.73 2.36
N TYR A 131 17.54 16.38 1.23
CA TYR A 131 16.19 16.44 0.67
C TYR A 131 16.06 15.73 -0.68
N THR A 132 14.91 15.09 -0.87
CA THR A 132 14.39 14.66 -2.18
C THR A 132 13.97 15.88 -3.01
N PRO A 133 13.63 15.73 -4.31
CA PRO A 133 13.03 16.82 -5.08
C PRO A 133 11.81 17.41 -4.35
N SER A 134 11.60 18.71 -4.47
CA SER A 134 10.53 19.40 -3.72
C SER A 134 9.12 18.96 -4.12
N SER A 135 8.95 18.31 -5.27
CA SER A 135 7.71 17.67 -5.69
C SER A 135 7.38 16.41 -4.89
N VAL A 136 8.37 15.75 -4.29
CA VAL A 136 8.17 14.55 -3.47
C VAL A 136 7.67 14.93 -2.08
N LYS A 137 6.48 14.46 -1.72
CA LYS A 137 5.73 14.76 -0.49
C LYS A 137 5.61 13.56 0.42
N THR A 138 5.10 13.79 1.62
CA THR A 138 4.74 12.72 2.55
C THR A 138 3.65 11.87 1.91
N GLY A 139 3.82 10.55 1.94
CA GLY A 139 2.99 9.57 1.23
C GLY A 139 3.51 9.16 -0.14
N ASP A 140 4.58 9.77 -0.65
CA ASP A 140 5.12 9.41 -1.96
C ASP A 140 6.02 8.17 -1.90
N ALA A 141 6.13 7.46 -3.02
CA ALA A 141 6.90 6.24 -3.11
C ALA A 141 8.31 6.51 -3.65
N LEU A 142 9.29 5.84 -3.05
CA LEU A 142 10.66 5.77 -3.55
C LEU A 142 10.94 4.34 -4.00
N PHE A 143 11.54 4.21 -5.18
CA PHE A 143 11.89 2.93 -5.78
C PHE A 143 13.39 2.84 -5.98
N TYR A 144 13.98 1.70 -5.65
CA TYR A 144 15.42 1.49 -5.70
C TYR A 144 15.72 0.35 -6.67
N ASP A 145 16.52 0.64 -7.70
CA ASP A 145 17.20 -0.34 -8.52
C ASP A 145 18.60 -0.52 -7.94
N TRP A 146 18.93 -1.73 -7.48
CA TRP A 146 20.24 -2.01 -6.87
C TRP A 146 21.40 -2.04 -7.87
N GLY A 147 21.10 -2.17 -9.17
CA GLY A 147 22.06 -2.18 -10.26
C GLY A 147 22.62 -3.56 -10.60
N HIS A 148 21.90 -4.65 -10.30
CA HIS A 148 22.31 -6.01 -10.70
C HIS A 148 21.65 -6.51 -12.00
N GLY A 149 20.85 -5.66 -12.66
CA GLY A 149 20.27 -5.90 -13.99
C GLY A 149 18.80 -6.32 -13.99
N GLU A 150 18.18 -6.46 -12.81
CA GLU A 150 16.75 -6.79 -12.65
C GLU A 150 15.81 -5.57 -12.72
N GLY A 151 16.36 -4.34 -12.72
CA GLY A 151 15.59 -3.10 -12.66
C GLY A 151 15.23 -2.72 -11.21
N VAL A 152 14.07 -2.12 -10.99
CA VAL A 152 13.61 -1.75 -9.64
C VAL A 152 13.40 -3.02 -8.79
N SER A 153 14.13 -3.10 -7.68
CA SER A 153 14.20 -4.28 -6.81
C SER A 153 13.63 -4.03 -5.41
N HIS A 154 13.41 -2.76 -5.05
CA HIS A 154 12.95 -2.39 -3.72
C HIS A 154 12.08 -1.13 -3.75
N SER A 155 11.22 -1.00 -2.76
CA SER A 155 10.32 0.14 -2.60
C SER A 155 10.24 0.57 -1.14
N ALA A 156 10.07 1.86 -0.94
CA ALA A 156 9.85 2.49 0.35
C ALA A 156 8.86 3.64 0.19
N ILE A 157 8.34 4.16 1.30
CA ILE A 157 7.42 5.30 1.31
C ILE A 157 7.99 6.45 2.12
N GLN A 158 7.97 7.66 1.55
CA GLN A 158 8.39 8.89 2.22
C GLN A 158 7.34 9.27 3.27
N VAL A 159 7.75 9.29 4.52
CA VAL A 159 6.84 9.49 5.66
C VAL A 159 7.06 10.82 6.38
N GLY A 160 8.11 11.58 6.02
CA GLY A 160 8.27 12.95 6.51
C GLY A 160 9.67 13.53 6.33
N ILE A 161 9.94 14.57 7.12
CA ILE A 161 11.23 15.25 7.22
C ILE A 161 11.64 15.29 8.69
N GLY A 162 12.86 14.88 9.00
CA GLY A 162 13.33 14.72 10.38
C GLY A 162 14.74 14.14 10.44
N GLY A 163 15.02 13.41 11.51
CA GLY A 163 16.31 12.77 11.71
C GLY A 163 16.19 11.26 11.72
N ASP A 164 17.07 10.60 10.97
CA ASP A 164 17.25 9.17 11.04
C ASP A 164 17.78 8.81 12.43
N PRO A 165 17.01 8.08 13.25
CA PRO A 165 17.36 7.83 14.65
C PRO A 165 18.59 6.92 14.81
N SER A 166 18.93 6.14 13.79
CA SER A 166 20.06 5.20 13.84
C SER A 166 21.34 5.79 13.24
N SER A 167 21.24 6.56 12.16
CA SER A 167 22.41 7.12 11.48
C SER A 167 22.70 8.59 11.80
N GLY A 168 21.71 9.33 12.31
CA GLY A 168 21.80 10.77 12.58
C GLY A 168 21.72 11.67 11.34
N TYR A 169 21.48 11.11 10.16
CA TYR A 169 21.25 11.90 8.94
C TYR A 169 19.92 12.64 9.04
N GLN A 170 19.92 13.91 8.62
CA GLN A 170 18.73 14.77 8.65
C GLN A 170 18.16 14.96 7.25
N GLY A 171 16.86 15.17 7.17
CA GLY A 171 16.16 15.49 5.93
C GLY A 171 14.95 14.58 5.68
N ASN A 172 14.64 14.27 4.43
CA ASN A 172 13.56 13.33 4.13
C ASN A 172 13.89 11.94 4.67
N TYR A 173 12.89 11.27 5.24
CA TYR A 173 13.00 9.90 5.71
C TYR A 173 11.88 9.03 5.16
N ILE A 174 12.17 7.74 5.09
CA ILE A 174 11.30 6.70 4.57
C ILE A 174 11.07 5.61 5.60
N ASP A 175 10.00 4.85 5.37
CA ASP A 175 9.75 3.57 6.03
C ASP A 175 9.80 2.43 4.99
N GLU A 176 10.36 1.29 5.37
CA GLU A 176 10.44 0.07 4.54
C GLU A 176 10.44 -1.20 5.40
N HIS A 177 9.99 -2.33 4.83
CA HIS A 177 9.67 -3.53 5.62
C HIS A 177 10.55 -4.75 5.37
N THR A 178 11.39 -4.78 4.33
CA THR A 178 12.27 -5.95 4.08
C THR A 178 13.38 -6.01 5.12
N SER A 179 14.06 -4.89 5.38
CA SER A 179 15.01 -4.82 6.49
C SER A 179 14.45 -4.15 7.75
N GLY A 180 13.17 -3.74 7.69
CA GLY A 180 12.42 -3.16 8.81
C GLY A 180 13.06 -1.86 9.27
N ARG A 181 12.78 -0.75 8.56
CA ARG A 181 13.30 0.56 8.91
C ARG A 181 12.17 1.52 9.10
N LYS A 182 12.23 2.18 10.25
CA LYS A 182 11.38 3.31 10.59
C LYS A 182 12.23 4.58 10.59
N HIS A 183 11.80 5.56 9.83
CA HIS A 183 12.43 6.87 9.67
C HIS A 183 13.88 6.79 9.21
N ALA A 184 14.20 5.89 8.29
CA ALA A 184 15.53 5.82 7.71
C ALA A 184 15.75 6.94 6.69
N PHE A 185 17.00 7.41 6.57
CA PHE A 185 17.34 8.43 5.58
C PHE A 185 16.94 7.98 4.16
N TRP A 186 16.30 8.87 3.40
CA TRP A 186 15.61 8.54 2.14
C TRP A 186 16.46 7.79 1.13
N SER A 187 17.76 8.07 1.05
CA SER A 187 18.64 7.42 0.06
C SER A 187 19.09 6.02 0.49
N LEU A 188 18.78 5.63 1.72
CA LEU A 188 19.33 4.46 2.39
C LEU A 188 20.88 4.44 2.40
N TYR A 189 21.55 5.58 2.18
CA TYR A 189 23.01 5.67 2.15
C TYR A 189 23.71 4.93 3.30
N PRO A 190 23.26 5.04 4.57
CA PRO A 190 23.92 4.36 5.69
C PRO A 190 23.72 2.83 5.70
N TYR A 191 22.75 2.32 4.94
CA TYR A 191 22.21 0.97 5.08
C TYR A 191 22.32 0.13 3.81
N ASN A 192 22.44 0.79 2.66
CA ASN A 192 22.50 0.14 1.37
C ASN A 192 23.95 -0.24 1.02
N ALA A 193 24.23 -1.54 1.02
CA ALA A 193 25.51 -2.10 0.62
C ALA A 193 25.81 -1.88 -0.88
N TYR A 194 24.77 -1.75 -1.71
CA TYR A 194 24.83 -1.61 -3.16
C TYR A 194 24.74 -0.14 -3.62
N ARG A 195 24.85 0.82 -2.70
CA ARG A 195 24.64 2.26 -2.97
C ARG A 195 25.44 2.83 -4.14
N SER A 196 26.60 2.26 -4.48
CA SER A 196 27.45 2.68 -5.60
C SER A 196 26.85 2.38 -6.98
N THR A 197 25.99 1.36 -7.08
CA THR A 197 25.29 0.95 -8.31
C THR A 197 23.80 1.27 -8.26
N THR A 198 23.31 1.73 -7.10
CA THR A 198 21.88 1.98 -6.90
C THR A 198 21.42 3.25 -7.61
N THR A 199 20.29 3.16 -8.30
CA THR A 199 19.50 4.31 -8.76
C THR A 199 18.19 4.37 -7.98
N ILE A 200 17.84 5.56 -7.51
CA ILE A 200 16.61 5.82 -6.74
C ILE A 200 15.68 6.65 -7.62
N TYR A 201 14.44 6.20 -7.80
CA TYR A 201 13.40 6.87 -8.56
C TYR A 201 12.34 7.42 -7.61
N PHE A 202 11.92 8.66 -7.84
CA PHE A 202 10.91 9.34 -7.03
C PHE A 202 9.58 9.36 -7.76
N LEU A 203 8.52 8.86 -7.11
CA LEU A 203 7.16 8.90 -7.65
C LEU A 203 6.24 9.70 -6.74
N HIS A 204 5.72 10.82 -7.24
CA HIS A 204 4.63 11.53 -6.59
C HIS A 204 3.30 10.79 -6.79
N ILE A 205 2.52 10.58 -5.73
CA ILE A 205 1.29 9.79 -5.76
C ILE A 205 0.06 10.69 -5.62
N HIS A 206 -0.97 10.42 -6.45
CA HIS A 206 -2.24 11.17 -6.52
C HIS A 206 -3.48 10.26 -6.41
#